data_AF-A0A932ELB3-F1
#
_entry.id   AF-A0A932ELB3-F1
#
_cell.length_a   1.000
_cell.length_b   1.000
_cell.length_c   1.000
_cell.angle_alpha   90.00
_cell.angle_beta   90.00
_cell.angle_gamma   90.00
#
_symmetry.space_group_name_H-M   'P 1'
#
loop_
_entity.id
_entity.type
_entity.pdbx_description
1 polymer ?
#
loop_
_entity_poly.entity_id
_entity_poly.type
_entity_poly.pdbx_seq_one_letter_code
_entity_poly.pdbx_strand_id
1 'polypeptide(L)'
;MPRAFHIVCLVLFVALAVAVFFMASDKISVFAPKEVSAGSSHNVFGWAWSSNIGWISMNSIGCDANNNGFVDSGACGGNDTSTVAFDYGVNVNSTTGNFSGYAWSPNIGWTKFDPTTTPPGETGAAPVRLDLASNQISGWARACGAVLDKVTCEGTEDPLAGGWDGWIKFRDTAPVSYGVDRNPVTQELEGWAWGSAVVGWISFNCSNDSSCATIDYSAEIDLNAAPEVKNMQADPATSAEYCGFTAYPPVRVRWTFYDPPAGTQSAFRIQVKDGAVVVVDTGQKMGSSMQYVFQSAGEQLGWDKTYTWQVMVWDNDGQNSGWVSGGSFATPLHHYPDPSFNWSPASPITGQLVSFTDATTFAATSIGKNWAWDFDNNGTTDSTLQNPSYTFSSSGLQTVKLTSGDNVGSCSASRTLITISSSSVPIWREVSPF
;
A
#
# COMPACT_ATOMS: atom_id res chain seq x y z
N MET A 1 -3.74 -2.41 87.39
CA MET A 1 -4.52 -2.47 86.14
C MET A 1 -4.08 -1.37 85.14
N PRO A 2 -2.96 -1.53 84.40
CA PRO A 2 -2.74 -0.66 83.22
C PRO A 2 -2.41 -1.42 81.91
N ARG A 3 -2.09 -2.72 81.98
CA ARG A 3 -1.62 -3.50 80.82
C ARG A 3 -2.75 -3.95 79.86
N ALA A 4 -3.96 -4.15 80.37
CA ALA A 4 -5.11 -4.48 79.51
C ALA A 4 -5.58 -3.28 78.68
N PHE A 5 -5.47 -2.06 79.20
CA PHE A 5 -5.95 -0.85 78.52
C PHE A 5 -5.03 -0.44 77.35
N HIS A 6 -3.72 -0.65 77.49
CA HIS A 6 -2.76 -0.37 76.41
C HIS A 6 -2.88 -1.34 75.23
N ILE A 7 -3.17 -2.63 75.49
CA ILE A 7 -3.36 -3.62 74.43
C ILE A 7 -4.68 -3.34 73.68
N VAL A 8 -5.75 -2.98 74.38
CA VAL A 8 -7.04 -2.63 73.74
C VAL A 8 -6.92 -1.35 72.91
N CYS A 9 -6.20 -0.32 73.37
CA CYS A 9 -5.94 0.88 72.58
C CYS A 9 -5.07 0.61 71.35
N LEU A 10 -4.03 -0.22 71.47
CA LEU A 10 -3.16 -0.57 70.34
C LEU A 10 -3.91 -1.41 69.29
N VAL A 11 -4.76 -2.35 69.71
CA VAL A 11 -5.60 -3.15 68.81
C VAL A 11 -6.66 -2.29 68.11
N LEU A 12 -7.27 -1.31 68.81
CA LEU A 12 -8.19 -0.36 68.17
C LEU A 12 -7.48 0.58 67.19
N PHE A 13 -6.25 1.01 67.50
CA PHE A 13 -5.49 1.91 66.61
C PHE A 13 -4.99 1.17 65.36
N VAL A 14 -4.57 -0.09 65.50
CA VAL A 14 -4.20 -0.94 64.36
C VAL A 14 -5.44 -1.34 63.56
N ALA A 15 -6.58 -1.61 64.20
CA ALA A 15 -7.84 -1.89 63.49
C ALA A 15 -8.37 -0.65 62.76
N LEU A 16 -8.21 0.56 63.32
CA LEU A 16 -8.58 1.81 62.66
C LEU A 16 -7.60 2.16 61.54
N ALA A 17 -6.30 1.92 61.72
CA ALA A 17 -5.30 2.13 60.66
C ALA A 17 -5.46 1.12 59.52
N VAL A 18 -5.78 -0.14 59.81
CA VAL A 18 -6.11 -1.17 58.81
C VAL A 18 -7.44 -0.86 58.14
N ALA A 19 -8.47 -0.41 58.87
CA ALA A 19 -9.74 0.03 58.27
C ALA A 19 -9.57 1.30 57.42
N VAL A 20 -8.70 2.25 57.78
CA VAL A 20 -8.36 3.41 56.96
C VAL A 20 -7.49 3.01 55.76
N PHE A 21 -6.64 1.98 55.88
CA PHE A 21 -5.90 1.42 54.76
C PHE A 21 -6.80 0.65 53.79
N PHE A 22 -7.83 -0.05 54.29
CA PHE A 22 -8.87 -0.71 53.47
C PHE A 22 -9.89 0.29 52.90
N MET A 23 -10.20 1.39 53.60
CA MET A 23 -11.03 2.48 53.05
C MET A 23 -10.25 3.43 52.12
N ALA A 24 -8.92 3.41 52.15
CA ALA A 24 -8.06 4.13 51.22
C ALA A 24 -7.59 3.24 50.04
N SER A 25 -7.75 1.91 50.10
CA SER A 25 -7.45 1.01 48.98
C SER A 25 -8.61 0.83 48.01
N ASP A 26 -9.83 1.22 48.38
CA ASP A 26 -11.03 1.02 47.56
C ASP A 26 -11.42 2.23 46.68
N LYS A 27 -10.47 3.11 46.39
CA LYS A 27 -10.69 4.30 45.53
C LYS A 27 -9.91 4.30 44.22
N ILE A 28 -9.21 3.22 43.87
CA ILE A 28 -8.51 3.12 42.59
C ILE A 28 -8.68 1.71 42.03
N SER A 29 -9.88 1.37 41.55
CA SER A 29 -10.10 0.28 40.59
C SER A 29 -11.50 0.35 40.00
N VAL A 30 -11.79 1.38 39.19
CA VAL A 30 -12.83 1.30 38.16
C VAL A 30 -12.37 2.05 36.90
N PHE A 31 -11.28 1.57 36.31
CA PHE A 31 -10.98 1.81 34.90
C PHE A 31 -10.77 0.46 34.26
N ALA A 32 -11.84 -0.07 33.69
CA ALA A 32 -11.77 -1.02 32.61
C ALA A 32 -13.12 -1.02 31.89
N PRO A 33 -13.41 -0.05 30.99
CA PRO A 33 -14.12 -0.45 29.79
C PRO A 33 -13.27 -1.55 29.14
N LYS A 34 -13.84 -2.76 29.12
CA LYS A 34 -13.27 -3.92 28.48
C LYS A 34 -13.14 -3.62 26.99
N GLU A 35 -11.89 -3.59 26.54
CA GLU A 35 -11.40 -3.61 25.16
C GLU A 35 -12.16 -2.75 24.15
N VAL A 36 -11.64 -1.56 23.88
CA VAL A 36 -11.62 -1.05 22.51
C VAL A 36 -10.26 -0.42 22.28
N SER A 37 -9.50 -1.04 21.37
CA SER A 37 -8.20 -0.56 20.90
C SER A 37 -8.39 0.67 20.01
N ALA A 38 -7.61 1.72 20.20
CA ALA A 38 -7.05 2.46 19.06
C ALA A 38 -5.71 1.83 18.69
N GLY A 39 -5.73 1.17 17.54
CA GLY A 39 -4.56 1.16 16.69
C GLY A 39 -4.66 2.27 15.67
N SER A 40 -3.78 2.20 14.68
CA SER A 40 -3.86 2.84 13.37
C SER A 40 -5.16 2.54 12.57
N SER A 41 -6.25 2.18 13.23
CA SER A 41 -7.52 1.70 12.68
C SER A 41 -8.66 2.72 12.79
N HIS A 42 -8.51 3.77 13.60
CA HIS A 42 -9.46 4.89 13.59
C HIS A 42 -9.12 5.84 12.45
N ASN A 43 -10.16 6.35 11.80
CA ASN A 43 -10.01 7.07 10.56
C ASN A 43 -10.67 8.44 10.56
N VAL A 44 -10.96 8.97 11.76
CA VAL A 44 -11.29 10.38 11.96
C VAL A 44 -10.22 11.01 12.85
N PHE A 45 -9.67 12.11 12.39
CA PHE A 45 -8.51 12.77 12.99
C PHE A 45 -8.80 14.24 13.28
N GLY A 46 -7.89 14.85 14.05
CA GLY A 46 -7.87 16.28 14.28
C GLY A 46 -8.86 16.77 15.34
N TRP A 47 -9.22 18.04 15.24
CA TRP A 47 -9.90 18.79 16.28
C TRP A 47 -11.10 19.57 15.74
N ALA A 48 -12.13 19.68 16.57
CA ALA A 48 -13.20 20.64 16.38
C ALA A 48 -13.21 21.66 17.52
N TRP A 49 -13.82 22.81 17.26
CA TRP A 49 -13.88 23.94 18.19
C TRP A 49 -15.30 24.41 18.40
N SER A 50 -15.65 24.69 19.66
CA SER A 50 -16.82 25.48 20.02
C SER A 50 -16.38 26.61 20.95
N SER A 51 -16.95 27.79 20.75
CA SER A 51 -16.72 28.94 21.62
C SER A 51 -17.25 28.73 23.04
N ASN A 52 -18.22 27.83 23.24
CA ASN A 52 -18.81 27.57 24.54
C ASN A 52 -18.06 26.49 25.35
N ILE A 53 -17.53 25.47 24.66
CA ILE A 53 -16.97 24.28 25.31
C ILE A 53 -15.51 24.01 24.91
N GLY A 54 -14.92 24.88 24.10
CA GLY A 54 -13.54 24.77 23.65
C GLY A 54 -13.30 23.59 22.71
N TRP A 55 -12.09 23.02 22.82
CA TRP A 55 -11.60 21.97 21.94
C TRP A 55 -12.31 20.63 22.16
N ILE A 56 -12.52 19.95 21.04
CA ILE A 56 -13.05 18.59 20.95
C ILE A 56 -12.05 17.79 20.12
N SER A 57 -11.42 16.79 20.73
CA SER A 57 -10.49 15.88 20.06
C SER A 57 -11.24 14.72 19.42
N MET A 58 -10.95 14.41 18.15
CA MET A 58 -11.58 13.29 17.45
C MET A 58 -10.90 11.94 17.72
N ASN A 59 -9.65 11.93 18.20
CA ASN A 59 -8.95 10.70 18.59
C ASN A 59 -7.81 10.93 19.59
N SER A 60 -7.20 9.82 20.06
CA SER A 60 -6.12 9.79 21.05
C SER A 60 -4.70 9.86 20.47
N ILE A 61 -4.52 9.92 19.14
CA ILE A 61 -3.21 9.74 18.47
C ILE A 61 -2.18 10.80 18.85
N GLY A 62 -2.62 11.97 19.31
CA GLY A 62 -1.76 13.03 19.83
C GLY A 62 -1.68 13.12 21.36
N CYS A 63 -2.34 12.22 22.10
CA CYS A 63 -2.43 12.31 23.55
C CYS A 63 -1.24 11.66 24.26
N ASP A 64 -0.60 10.62 23.72
CA ASP A 64 0.54 9.92 24.34
C ASP A 64 1.58 9.58 23.25
N ALA A 65 2.23 10.61 22.72
CA ALA A 65 3.18 10.48 21.62
C ALA A 65 4.45 9.73 22.03
N ASN A 66 4.77 9.73 23.32
CA ASN A 66 5.94 9.04 23.86
C ASN A 66 5.63 7.59 24.31
N ASN A 67 4.35 7.19 24.26
CA ASN A 67 3.81 5.87 24.55
C ASN A 67 4.18 5.36 25.95
N ASN A 68 4.17 6.26 26.93
CA ASN A 68 4.47 5.95 28.34
C ASN A 68 3.22 5.58 29.16
N GLY A 69 2.04 5.58 28.53
CA GLY A 69 0.75 5.28 29.16
C GLY A 69 0.11 6.49 29.85
N PHE A 70 0.67 7.69 29.70
CA PHE A 70 0.17 8.94 30.25
C PHE A 70 -0.01 9.99 29.16
N VAL A 71 -0.96 10.88 29.37
CA VAL A 71 -1.25 11.94 28.40
C VAL A 71 -0.16 13.01 28.47
N ASP A 72 0.52 13.27 27.35
CA ASP A 72 1.55 14.31 27.20
C ASP A 72 1.04 15.68 27.69
N SER A 73 1.92 16.44 28.35
CA SER A 73 1.57 17.76 28.87
C SER A 73 1.17 18.71 27.74
N GLY A 74 -0.07 19.23 27.80
CA GLY A 74 -0.62 20.12 26.77
C GLY A 74 -1.37 19.40 25.64
N ALA A 75 -1.37 18.07 25.61
CA ALA A 75 -2.24 17.27 24.77
C ALA A 75 -3.48 16.81 25.55
N CYS A 76 -4.66 16.80 24.92
CA CYS A 76 -5.87 16.15 25.43
C CYS A 76 -6.25 16.47 26.89
N GLY A 77 -5.88 17.66 27.37
CA GLY A 77 -6.13 18.13 28.75
C GLY A 77 -5.36 17.38 29.85
N GLY A 78 -4.32 16.62 29.53
CA GLY A 78 -3.60 15.77 30.50
C GLY A 78 -2.24 16.29 30.96
N ASN A 79 -1.60 15.48 31.80
CA ASN A 79 -0.21 15.67 32.22
C ASN A 79 0.53 14.33 32.22
N ASP A 80 1.82 14.41 31.90
CA ASP A 80 2.74 13.30 31.60
C ASP A 80 3.08 12.42 32.82
N THR A 81 2.31 12.53 33.91
CA THR A 81 2.62 11.88 35.19
C THR A 81 1.42 11.31 35.92
N SER A 82 0.21 11.81 35.69
CA SER A 82 -0.98 11.38 36.44
C SER A 82 -2.21 11.11 35.58
N THR A 83 -2.28 11.65 34.36
CA THR A 83 -3.43 11.43 33.48
C THR A 83 -3.15 10.21 32.62
N VAL A 84 -3.82 9.09 32.89
CA VAL A 84 -3.67 7.88 32.08
C VAL A 84 -4.14 8.18 30.65
N ALA A 85 -3.33 7.80 29.67
CA ALA A 85 -3.69 7.88 28.26
C ALA A 85 -4.81 6.87 27.96
N PHE A 86 -6.01 7.38 27.69
CA PHE A 86 -7.12 6.57 27.25
C PHE A 86 -7.14 6.51 25.74
N ASP A 87 -7.42 5.31 25.26
CA ASP A 87 -7.47 5.06 23.85
C ASP A 87 -8.87 5.30 23.31
N TYR A 88 -9.01 6.31 22.44
CA TYR A 88 -10.32 6.71 21.91
C TYR A 88 -10.20 7.24 20.49
N GLY A 89 -11.29 7.12 19.74
CA GLY A 89 -11.35 7.66 18.40
C GLY A 89 -12.76 7.57 17.85
N VAL A 90 -13.02 8.45 16.89
CA VAL A 90 -14.18 8.36 16.02
C VAL A 90 -13.75 7.57 14.78
N ASN A 91 -14.63 6.71 14.29
CA ASN A 91 -14.42 5.92 13.09
C ASN A 91 -15.63 6.02 12.17
N VAL A 92 -15.39 6.00 10.87
CA VAL A 92 -16.40 5.97 9.82
C VAL A 92 -16.19 4.74 8.96
N ASN A 93 -17.21 3.90 8.88
CA ASN A 93 -17.17 2.73 8.00
C ASN A 93 -17.16 3.18 6.53
N SER A 94 -16.10 2.86 5.79
CA SER A 94 -15.91 3.27 4.39
C SER A 94 -16.95 2.68 3.41
N THR A 95 -17.72 1.68 3.82
CA THR A 95 -18.76 1.04 2.99
C THR A 95 -20.17 1.55 3.32
N THR A 96 -20.48 1.75 4.60
CA THR A 96 -21.84 2.15 5.03
C THR A 96 -21.98 3.65 5.32
N GLY A 97 -20.85 4.31 5.61
CA GLY A 97 -20.78 5.70 6.08
C GLY A 97 -21.16 5.89 7.54
N ASN A 98 -21.44 4.81 8.29
CA ASN A 98 -21.84 4.91 9.69
C ASN A 98 -20.65 5.30 10.57
N PHE A 99 -20.88 6.23 11.50
CA PHE A 99 -19.90 6.58 12.50
C PHE A 99 -19.98 5.63 13.70
N SER A 100 -18.88 5.52 14.43
CA SER A 100 -18.78 4.82 15.71
C SER A 100 -17.69 5.43 16.59
N GLY A 101 -17.72 5.12 17.88
CA GLY A 101 -16.66 5.51 18.81
C GLY A 101 -16.93 6.86 19.49
N TYR A 102 -15.86 7.46 20.03
CA TYR A 102 -15.95 8.57 20.97
C TYR A 102 -14.95 9.68 20.65
N ALA A 103 -15.41 10.92 20.75
CA ALA A 103 -14.58 12.12 20.84
C ALA A 103 -14.53 12.61 22.29
N TRP A 104 -13.52 13.43 22.62
CA TRP A 104 -13.31 13.94 23.97
C TRP A 104 -13.22 15.46 24.00
N SER A 105 -13.79 16.08 25.03
CA SER A 105 -13.59 17.50 25.35
C SER A 105 -13.33 17.70 26.84
N PRO A 106 -12.46 18.66 27.25
CA PRO A 106 -12.19 18.90 28.66
C PRO A 106 -13.41 19.42 29.42
N ASN A 107 -14.31 20.11 28.70
CA ASN A 107 -15.37 20.89 29.32
C ASN A 107 -16.72 20.16 29.34
N ILE A 108 -16.93 19.18 28.46
CA ILE A 108 -18.17 18.37 28.42
C ILE A 108 -17.93 16.86 28.50
N GLY A 109 -16.68 16.40 28.45
CA GLY A 109 -16.33 14.98 28.50
C GLY A 109 -16.53 14.26 27.17
N TRP A 110 -16.97 13.00 27.27
CA TRP A 110 -17.10 12.08 26.13
C TRP A 110 -18.31 12.40 25.25
N THR A 111 -18.10 12.30 23.94
CA THR A 111 -19.16 12.40 22.93
C THR A 111 -19.17 11.14 22.07
N LYS A 112 -20.26 10.38 22.08
CA LYS A 112 -20.45 9.14 21.31
C LYS A 112 -21.14 9.41 19.97
N PHE A 113 -20.65 8.78 18.90
CA PHE A 113 -21.13 9.01 17.54
C PHE A 113 -22.12 7.94 17.02
N ASP A 114 -22.22 6.82 17.74
CA ASP A 114 -23.17 5.72 17.51
C ASP A 114 -24.16 5.54 18.68
N PRO A 115 -24.90 6.59 19.11
CA PRO A 115 -25.86 6.44 20.19
C PRO A 115 -26.97 5.46 19.82
N THR A 116 -27.40 4.66 20.79
CA THR A 116 -28.50 3.70 20.62
C THR A 116 -29.85 4.31 20.97
N THR A 117 -29.84 5.40 21.73
CA THR A 117 -31.03 6.19 22.06
C THR A 117 -31.27 7.30 21.05
N THR A 118 -32.48 7.86 21.06
CA THR A 118 -32.88 8.97 20.21
C THR A 118 -33.04 10.26 21.03
N PRO A 119 -32.67 11.43 20.49
CA PRO A 119 -32.96 12.72 21.10
C PRO A 119 -34.46 12.89 21.46
N PRO A 120 -34.78 13.46 22.63
CA PRO A 120 -36.17 13.73 23.00
C PRO A 120 -36.87 14.61 21.96
N GLY A 121 -38.04 14.17 21.48
CA GLY A 121 -38.86 14.92 20.54
C GLY A 121 -38.52 14.73 19.05
N GLU A 122 -37.46 13.98 18.72
CA GLU A 122 -37.01 13.76 17.33
C GLU A 122 -37.37 12.34 16.88
N THR A 123 -38.58 12.17 16.33
CA THR A 123 -39.06 10.85 15.87
C THR A 123 -38.30 10.45 14.61
N GLY A 124 -37.54 9.34 14.67
CA GLY A 124 -36.74 8.86 13.53
C GLY A 124 -35.32 9.44 13.46
N ALA A 125 -34.84 10.07 14.54
CA ALA A 125 -33.44 10.42 14.67
C ALA A 125 -32.53 9.18 14.53
N ALA A 126 -31.43 9.35 13.79
CA ALA A 126 -30.43 8.32 13.57
C ALA A 126 -29.06 8.80 14.09
N PRO A 127 -28.15 7.86 14.41
CA PRO A 127 -26.75 8.15 14.67
C PRO A 127 -26.07 8.92 13.55
N VAL A 128 -24.89 9.48 13.85
CA VAL A 128 -24.11 10.21 12.85
C VAL A 128 -23.76 9.30 11.67
N ARG A 129 -23.99 9.79 10.45
CA ARG A 129 -23.72 9.08 9.20
C ARG A 129 -23.22 10.04 8.14
N LEU A 130 -22.18 9.61 7.42
CA LEU A 130 -21.67 10.19 6.18
C LEU A 130 -22.42 9.55 5.01
N ASP A 131 -23.07 10.36 4.19
CA ASP A 131 -23.53 9.92 2.89
C ASP A 131 -22.34 9.88 1.93
N LEU A 132 -21.90 8.67 1.56
CA LEU A 132 -20.72 8.46 0.71
C LEU A 132 -20.90 8.99 -0.73
N ALA A 133 -22.13 9.25 -1.18
CA ALA A 133 -22.38 9.79 -2.52
C ALA A 133 -22.35 11.32 -2.52
N SER A 134 -22.94 11.96 -1.51
CA SER A 134 -23.00 13.43 -1.43
C SER A 134 -21.90 14.06 -0.58
N ASN A 135 -21.15 13.25 0.17
CA ASN A 135 -20.22 13.66 1.24
C ASN A 135 -20.88 14.46 2.39
N GLN A 136 -22.20 14.41 2.51
CA GLN A 136 -22.92 15.11 3.56
C GLN A 136 -22.97 14.28 4.84
N ILE A 137 -22.66 14.89 5.98
CA ILE A 137 -22.81 14.27 7.30
C ILE A 137 -24.12 14.72 7.92
N SER A 138 -24.85 13.79 8.52
CA SER A 138 -26.14 14.04 9.17
C SER A 138 -26.32 13.12 10.38
N GLY A 139 -27.39 13.32 11.15
CA GLY A 139 -27.68 12.52 12.34
C GLY A 139 -27.19 13.17 13.63
N TRP A 140 -27.12 12.36 14.69
CA TRP A 140 -26.95 12.82 16.06
C TRP A 140 -25.83 12.11 16.80
N ALA A 141 -25.00 12.89 17.49
CA ALA A 141 -24.07 12.41 18.50
C ALA A 141 -24.59 12.72 19.90
N ARG A 142 -24.15 11.95 20.88
CA ARG A 142 -24.55 12.06 22.29
C ARG A 142 -23.36 12.52 23.12
N ALA A 143 -23.48 13.66 23.79
CA ALA A 143 -22.52 14.08 24.82
C ALA A 143 -22.93 13.47 26.16
N CYS A 144 -21.98 12.89 26.88
CA CYS A 144 -22.25 12.00 28.01
C CYS A 144 -21.49 12.37 29.28
N GLY A 145 -21.20 13.66 29.48
CA GLY A 145 -20.44 14.13 30.65
C GLY A 145 -21.11 13.78 31.99
N ALA A 146 -22.44 13.65 32.00
CA ALA A 146 -23.24 13.48 33.22
C ALA A 146 -24.06 12.17 33.31
N VAL A 147 -23.79 11.13 32.51
CA VAL A 147 -24.53 9.84 32.62
C VAL A 147 -23.90 8.87 33.63
N LEU A 148 -24.73 8.07 34.31
CA LEU A 148 -24.31 7.04 35.27
C LEU A 148 -23.46 5.94 34.61
N ASP A 149 -23.83 5.50 33.40
CA ASP A 149 -23.06 4.54 32.62
C ASP A 149 -22.16 5.27 31.63
N LYS A 150 -20.97 5.61 32.11
CA LYS A 150 -19.91 6.24 31.29
C LYS A 150 -19.32 5.30 30.24
N VAL A 151 -19.61 3.99 30.28
CA VAL A 151 -19.11 3.00 29.31
C VAL A 151 -20.02 2.97 28.09
N THR A 152 -21.32 2.83 28.30
CA THR A 152 -22.28 2.80 27.18
C THR A 152 -22.64 4.19 26.68
N CYS A 153 -22.39 5.24 27.48
CA CYS A 153 -22.83 6.62 27.18
C CYS A 153 -24.37 6.74 27.20
N GLU A 154 -25.04 5.86 27.94
CA GLU A 154 -26.49 5.69 27.95
C GLU A 154 -27.02 5.67 29.39
N GLY A 155 -28.34 5.84 29.56
CA GLY A 155 -29.01 5.75 30.86
C GLY A 155 -29.40 7.11 31.47
N THR A 156 -29.81 7.09 32.74
CA THR A 156 -30.27 8.29 33.47
C THR A 156 -29.10 9.16 33.93
N GLU A 157 -29.31 10.48 33.93
CA GLU A 157 -28.35 11.47 34.44
C GLU A 157 -27.89 11.12 35.87
N ASP A 158 -26.59 11.14 36.09
CA ASP A 158 -25.94 11.11 37.40
C ASP A 158 -25.87 12.54 37.94
N PRO A 159 -26.68 12.89 38.95
CA PRO A 159 -26.68 14.24 39.53
C PRO A 159 -25.37 14.59 40.25
N LEU A 160 -24.45 13.63 40.43
CA LEU A 160 -23.15 13.80 41.10
C LEU A 160 -21.96 13.75 40.14
N ALA A 161 -22.15 13.37 38.87
CA ALA A 161 -21.04 13.12 37.96
C ALA A 161 -20.26 14.37 37.56
N GLY A 162 -20.89 15.55 37.60
CA GLY A 162 -20.33 16.81 37.10
C GLY A 162 -20.08 16.76 35.59
N GLY A 163 -20.79 17.57 34.81
CA GLY A 163 -20.65 17.59 33.35
C GLY A 163 -21.94 18.00 32.66
N TRP A 164 -21.92 17.99 31.32
CA TRP A 164 -23.11 18.22 30.50
C TRP A 164 -23.51 16.95 29.75
N ASP A 165 -24.81 16.68 29.73
CA ASP A 165 -25.44 15.61 28.95
C ASP A 165 -26.37 16.23 27.89
N GLY A 166 -26.35 15.72 26.67
CA GLY A 166 -27.22 16.18 25.61
C GLY A 166 -26.83 15.71 24.22
N TRP A 167 -27.41 16.36 23.22
CA TRP A 167 -27.36 15.91 21.84
C TRP A 167 -26.70 16.95 20.94
N ILE A 168 -25.95 16.47 19.94
CA ILE A 168 -25.29 17.28 18.91
C ILE A 168 -25.82 16.83 17.56
N LYS A 169 -26.47 17.75 16.83
CA LYS A 169 -27.04 17.53 15.50
C LYS A 169 -26.06 17.98 14.44
N PHE A 170 -25.75 17.08 13.49
CA PHE A 170 -24.76 17.34 12.45
C PHE A 170 -25.33 18.02 11.20
N ARG A 171 -26.65 18.02 11.04
CA ARG A 171 -27.33 18.68 9.92
C ARG A 171 -28.80 18.95 10.24
N ASP A 172 -29.26 20.11 9.84
CA ASP A 172 -30.69 20.44 9.81
C ASP A 172 -30.99 21.35 8.62
N THR A 173 -32.23 21.33 8.16
CA THR A 173 -32.74 22.22 7.10
C THR A 173 -33.72 23.26 7.63
N ALA A 174 -34.17 23.14 8.88
CA ALA A 174 -35.05 24.10 9.53
C ALA A 174 -34.77 24.18 11.05
N PRO A 175 -34.94 25.35 11.70
CA PRO A 175 -35.35 26.64 11.15
C PRO A 175 -34.23 27.38 10.39
N VAL A 176 -32.98 26.95 10.56
CA VAL A 176 -31.81 27.45 9.83
C VAL A 176 -31.13 26.25 9.20
N SER A 177 -30.78 26.34 7.91
CA SER A 177 -30.05 25.28 7.23
C SER A 177 -28.58 25.33 7.65
N TYR A 178 -28.07 24.24 8.18
CA TYR A 178 -26.66 24.05 8.50
C TYR A 178 -26.30 22.57 8.36
N GLY A 179 -25.00 22.28 8.24
CA GLY A 179 -24.53 20.92 8.34
C GLY A 179 -23.03 20.81 8.23
N VAL A 180 -22.54 19.59 8.41
CA VAL A 180 -21.14 19.21 8.23
C VAL A 180 -20.98 18.41 6.94
N ASP A 181 -20.02 18.77 6.11
CA ASP A 181 -19.68 18.12 4.84
C ASP A 181 -18.23 17.63 4.88
N ARG A 182 -17.94 16.50 4.23
CA ARG A 182 -16.55 16.04 4.01
C ARG A 182 -16.07 16.57 2.66
N ASN A 183 -14.96 17.28 2.63
CA ASN A 183 -14.30 17.65 1.39
C ASN A 183 -13.60 16.41 0.80
N PRO A 184 -13.97 15.92 -0.39
CA PRO A 184 -13.39 14.71 -0.94
C PRO A 184 -11.94 14.87 -1.42
N VAL A 185 -11.45 16.11 -1.55
CA VAL A 185 -10.08 16.40 -2.00
C VAL A 185 -9.15 16.57 -0.80
N THR A 186 -9.52 17.41 0.17
CA THR A 186 -8.69 17.67 1.36
C THR A 186 -8.96 16.68 2.49
N GLN A 187 -10.06 15.92 2.42
CA GLN A 187 -10.55 15.01 3.47
C GLN A 187 -11.04 15.72 4.75
N GLU A 188 -10.93 17.05 4.80
CA GLU A 188 -11.38 17.89 5.92
C GLU A 188 -12.90 17.96 6.04
N LEU A 189 -13.35 18.17 7.26
CA LEU A 189 -14.75 18.44 7.59
C LEU A 189 -15.02 19.95 7.56
N GLU A 190 -16.00 20.33 6.76
CA GLU A 190 -16.44 21.70 6.54
C GLU A 190 -17.86 21.92 7.09
N GLY A 191 -18.18 23.17 7.43
CA GLY A 191 -19.46 23.53 8.02
C GLY A 191 -19.53 23.37 9.55
N TRP A 192 -20.76 23.21 10.04
CA TRP A 192 -21.08 23.39 11.45
C TRP A 192 -22.06 22.34 11.96
N ALA A 193 -21.82 21.83 13.17
CA ALA A 193 -22.81 21.11 13.94
C ALA A 193 -23.37 22.01 15.06
N TRP A 194 -24.55 21.66 15.56
CA TRP A 194 -25.20 22.39 16.64
C TRP A 194 -25.59 21.44 17.76
N GLY A 195 -25.23 21.78 18.99
CA GLY A 195 -25.73 21.07 20.17
C GLY A 195 -26.96 21.73 20.77
N SER A 196 -26.70 22.57 21.76
CA SER A 196 -27.72 23.30 22.52
C SER A 196 -27.16 24.67 22.92
N ALA A 197 -27.87 25.42 23.76
CA ALA A 197 -27.30 26.63 24.37
C ALA A 197 -26.01 26.36 25.18
N VAL A 198 -25.78 25.12 25.62
CA VAL A 198 -24.55 24.75 26.35
C VAL A 198 -23.41 24.51 25.38
N VAL A 199 -23.55 23.58 24.44
CA VAL A 199 -22.47 23.22 23.50
C VAL A 199 -22.27 24.26 22.39
N GLY A 200 -23.33 24.95 22.00
CA GLY A 200 -23.30 25.94 20.94
C GLY A 200 -23.01 25.35 19.55
N TRP A 201 -22.48 26.21 18.69
CA TRP A 201 -21.99 25.86 17.37
C TRP A 201 -20.61 25.21 17.47
N ILE A 202 -20.44 24.11 16.76
CA ILE A 202 -19.16 23.41 16.65
C ILE A 202 -18.66 23.55 15.21
N SER A 203 -17.49 24.16 15.05
CA SER A 203 -16.76 24.19 13.79
C SER A 203 -15.77 23.04 13.72
N PHE A 204 -15.71 22.38 12.57
CA PHE A 204 -14.77 21.29 12.31
C PHE A 204 -13.50 21.72 11.58
N ASN A 205 -13.39 22.99 11.17
CA ASN A 205 -12.14 23.53 10.64
C ASN A 205 -12.00 25.03 10.97
N CYS A 206 -10.79 25.54 10.91
CA CYS A 206 -10.51 26.94 11.18
C CYS A 206 -11.08 27.89 10.10
N SER A 207 -11.27 27.37 8.88
CA SER A 207 -11.72 28.14 7.71
C SER A 207 -13.15 28.64 7.90
N ASN A 208 -13.97 27.89 8.62
CA ASN A 208 -15.35 28.24 8.90
C ASN A 208 -15.49 29.35 9.95
N ASP A 209 -14.52 29.51 10.87
CA ASP A 209 -14.61 30.44 12.02
C ASP A 209 -13.61 31.61 11.94
N SER A 210 -13.05 31.90 10.76
CA SER A 210 -12.03 32.95 10.53
C SER A 210 -10.77 32.85 11.41
N SER A 211 -10.53 31.68 12.00
CA SER A 211 -9.50 31.46 13.02
C SER A 211 -8.17 30.94 12.46
N CYS A 212 -8.11 30.55 11.18
CA CYS A 212 -6.89 29.99 10.55
C CYS A 212 -5.67 30.91 10.62
N ALA A 213 -5.86 32.23 10.75
CA ALA A 213 -4.76 33.18 10.91
C ALA A 213 -4.13 33.15 12.32
N THR A 214 -4.77 32.48 13.28
CA THR A 214 -4.38 32.46 14.70
C THR A 214 -4.08 31.06 15.20
N ILE A 215 -4.92 30.08 14.87
CA ILE A 215 -4.75 28.67 15.18
C ILE A 215 -5.30 27.88 13.99
N ASP A 216 -4.46 27.05 13.39
CA ASP A 216 -4.84 26.14 12.32
C ASP A 216 -5.37 24.83 12.92
N TYR A 217 -6.56 24.43 12.52
CA TYR A 217 -7.17 23.17 12.95
C TYR A 217 -8.17 22.67 11.92
N SER A 218 -8.22 21.36 11.79
CA SER A 218 -9.17 20.62 10.97
C SER A 218 -9.53 19.33 11.71
N ALA A 219 -10.76 18.85 11.51
CA ALA A 219 -11.12 17.47 11.69
C ALA A 219 -11.21 16.83 10.30
N GLU A 220 -10.68 15.62 10.14
CA GLU A 220 -10.55 14.95 8.84
C GLU A 220 -11.09 13.53 8.91
N ILE A 221 -11.72 13.06 7.84
CA ILE A 221 -12.12 11.67 7.69
C ILE A 221 -11.29 11.04 6.58
N ASP A 222 -10.39 10.14 6.96
CA ASP A 222 -9.65 9.33 6.01
C ASP A 222 -10.44 8.06 5.69
N LEU A 223 -11.09 8.03 4.54
CA LEU A 223 -11.73 6.79 4.06
C LEU A 223 -10.80 5.98 3.16
N ASN A 224 -9.58 6.44 2.94
CA ASN A 224 -8.64 5.80 2.06
C ASN A 224 -8.09 4.54 2.74
N ALA A 225 -8.60 3.39 2.31
CA ALA A 225 -8.07 2.12 2.77
C ALA A 225 -6.67 1.94 2.18
N ALA A 226 -5.81 1.17 2.86
CA ALA A 226 -4.55 0.80 2.25
C ALA A 226 -4.83 0.02 0.95
N PRO A 227 -4.14 0.35 -0.17
CA PRO A 227 -4.36 -0.35 -1.42
C PRO A 227 -3.94 -1.82 -1.29
N GLU A 228 -4.63 -2.70 -2.01
CA GLU A 228 -4.34 -4.14 -2.06
C GLU A 228 -3.57 -4.51 -3.33
N VAL A 229 -2.66 -5.48 -3.18
CA VAL A 229 -1.94 -6.11 -4.30
C VAL A 229 -2.46 -7.52 -4.51
N LYS A 230 -2.87 -7.84 -5.74
CA LYS A 230 -3.43 -9.15 -6.13
C LYS A 230 -2.70 -9.73 -7.35
N ASN A 231 -2.98 -11.00 -7.66
CA ASN A 231 -2.52 -11.70 -8.88
C ASN A 231 -1.02 -11.54 -9.16
N MET A 232 -0.19 -11.65 -8.13
CA MET A 232 1.26 -11.47 -8.25
C MET A 232 1.88 -12.64 -9.00
N GLN A 233 2.72 -12.34 -9.98
CA GLN A 233 3.43 -13.31 -10.78
C GLN A 233 4.85 -12.82 -11.07
N ALA A 234 5.80 -13.74 -11.05
CA ALA A 234 7.12 -13.55 -11.62
C ALA A 234 7.18 -14.47 -12.84
N ASP A 235 7.20 -13.88 -14.03
CA ASP A 235 7.26 -14.66 -15.26
C ASP A 235 8.69 -15.20 -15.42
N PRO A 236 8.91 -16.53 -15.49
CA PRO A 236 10.11 -17.00 -16.14
C PRO A 236 10.04 -16.51 -17.58
N ALA A 237 11.02 -15.72 -17.99
CA ALA A 237 11.04 -15.18 -19.34
C ALA A 237 10.81 -16.30 -20.36
N THR A 238 9.98 -16.05 -21.36
CA THR A 238 9.89 -16.97 -22.50
C THR A 238 11.29 -17.15 -23.11
N SER A 239 11.56 -18.26 -23.81
CA SER A 239 12.90 -18.51 -24.36
C SER A 239 13.48 -17.35 -25.18
N ALA A 240 12.61 -16.53 -25.80
CA ALA A 240 13.01 -15.33 -26.53
C ALA A 240 13.48 -14.15 -25.66
N GLU A 241 12.97 -14.01 -24.43
CA GLU A 241 13.28 -12.87 -23.56
C GLU A 241 14.67 -12.96 -22.91
N TYR A 242 15.28 -14.16 -22.85
CA TYR A 242 16.65 -14.35 -22.39
C TYR A 242 17.72 -14.15 -23.48
N CYS A 243 17.32 -14.09 -24.75
CA CYS A 243 18.26 -13.91 -25.86
C CYS A 243 18.93 -12.54 -25.82
N GLY A 244 20.25 -12.51 -25.97
CA GLY A 244 21.05 -11.29 -25.91
C GLY A 244 21.46 -10.85 -24.49
N PHE A 245 21.05 -11.57 -23.45
CA PHE A 245 21.43 -11.28 -22.06
C PHE A 245 22.47 -12.29 -21.56
N THR A 246 23.74 -11.90 -21.56
CA THR A 246 24.85 -12.77 -21.13
C THR A 246 25.36 -12.48 -19.72
N ALA A 247 25.20 -11.25 -19.24
CA ALA A 247 25.70 -10.83 -17.93
C ALA A 247 24.76 -11.20 -16.77
N TYR A 248 23.45 -10.96 -16.92
CA TYR A 248 22.44 -11.18 -15.90
C TYR A 248 21.08 -11.52 -16.53
N PRO A 249 20.24 -12.36 -15.90
CA PRO A 249 18.93 -12.72 -16.41
C PRO A 249 17.94 -11.56 -16.25
N PRO A 250 17.23 -11.15 -17.31
CA PRO A 250 16.06 -10.29 -17.16
C PRO A 250 14.93 -11.07 -16.49
N VAL A 251 14.32 -10.49 -15.47
CA VAL A 251 13.14 -11.06 -14.80
C VAL A 251 12.02 -10.04 -14.83
N ARG A 252 10.82 -10.47 -15.21
CA ARG A 252 9.60 -9.64 -15.17
C ARG A 252 8.72 -10.06 -14.01
N VAL A 253 8.30 -9.09 -13.22
CA VAL A 253 7.26 -9.25 -12.21
C VAL A 253 6.02 -8.46 -12.59
N ARG A 254 4.85 -8.97 -12.23
CA ARG A 254 3.54 -8.35 -12.49
C ARG A 254 2.62 -8.54 -11.30
N TRP A 255 1.68 -7.61 -11.15
CA TRP A 255 0.64 -7.66 -10.14
C TRP A 255 -0.63 -6.96 -10.65
N THR A 256 -1.67 -6.95 -9.84
CA THR A 256 -2.86 -6.12 -10.04
C THR A 256 -3.11 -5.28 -8.80
N PHE A 257 -3.43 -4.01 -8.99
CA PHE A 257 -3.75 -3.05 -7.94
C PHE A 257 -5.27 -3.02 -7.69
N TYR A 258 -5.68 -2.93 -6.42
CA TYR A 258 -7.09 -2.81 -6.03
C TYR A 258 -7.23 -1.89 -4.82
N ASP A 259 -8.02 -0.83 -4.95
CA ASP A 259 -8.21 0.15 -3.88
C ASP A 259 -9.61 0.78 -3.94
N PRO A 260 -10.58 0.28 -3.15
CA PRO A 260 -11.93 0.84 -3.07
C PRO A 260 -12.01 1.99 -2.04
N PRO A 261 -12.77 3.07 -2.32
CA PRO A 261 -13.81 3.13 -3.33
C PRO A 261 -13.40 3.55 -4.76
N ALA A 262 -12.21 4.11 -5.02
CA ALA A 262 -11.76 4.40 -6.40
C ALA A 262 -10.29 4.87 -6.52
N GLY A 263 -9.32 4.16 -5.94
CA GLY A 263 -7.91 4.49 -6.09
C GLY A 263 -7.32 4.06 -7.44
N THR A 264 -6.31 4.80 -7.92
CA THR A 264 -5.38 4.31 -8.94
C THR A 264 -3.98 4.23 -8.36
N GLN A 265 -3.17 3.29 -8.82
CA GLN A 265 -1.78 3.23 -8.41
C GLN A 265 -1.03 4.49 -8.86
N SER A 266 -0.40 5.19 -7.92
CA SER A 266 0.43 6.37 -8.18
C SER A 266 1.92 6.05 -8.17
N ALA A 267 2.33 5.00 -7.44
CA ALA A 267 3.72 4.57 -7.33
C ALA A 267 3.84 3.10 -6.91
N PHE A 268 5.04 2.55 -7.06
CA PHE A 268 5.40 1.22 -6.58
C PHE A 268 6.87 1.15 -6.15
N ARG A 269 7.21 0.18 -5.30
CA ARG A 269 8.58 -0.16 -4.91
C ARG A 269 8.69 -1.67 -4.82
N ILE A 270 9.74 -2.23 -5.40
CA ILE A 270 9.96 -3.67 -5.42
C ILE A 270 11.29 -3.99 -4.74
N GLN A 271 11.27 -5.04 -3.93
CA GLN A 271 12.47 -5.64 -3.37
C GLN A 271 12.59 -7.09 -3.81
N VAL A 272 13.80 -7.50 -4.16
CA VAL A 272 14.17 -8.89 -4.43
C VAL A 272 15.21 -9.31 -3.38
N LYS A 273 15.04 -10.51 -2.83
CA LYS A 273 15.88 -11.06 -1.76
C LYS A 273 16.49 -12.40 -2.16
N ASP A 274 17.78 -12.57 -1.87
CA ASP A 274 18.47 -13.87 -1.83
C ASP A 274 18.48 -14.33 -0.36
N GLY A 275 17.62 -15.30 -0.04
CA GLY A 275 17.31 -15.64 1.35
C GLY A 275 16.75 -14.44 2.12
N ALA A 276 17.48 -13.97 3.14
CA ALA A 276 17.10 -12.82 3.96
C ALA A 276 17.68 -11.48 3.47
N VAL A 277 18.61 -11.50 2.51
CA VAL A 277 19.35 -10.32 2.07
C VAL A 277 18.63 -9.66 0.90
N VAL A 278 18.34 -8.36 0.99
CA VAL A 278 17.83 -7.56 -0.13
C VAL A 278 18.97 -7.34 -1.12
N VAL A 279 18.82 -7.90 -2.32
CA VAL A 279 19.81 -7.80 -3.42
C VAL A 279 19.41 -6.75 -4.45
N VAL A 280 18.11 -6.47 -4.59
CA VAL A 280 17.59 -5.40 -5.44
C VAL A 280 16.54 -4.63 -4.66
N ASP A 281 16.61 -3.31 -4.72
CA ASP A 281 15.58 -2.39 -4.26
C ASP A 281 15.43 -1.27 -5.29
N THR A 282 14.26 -1.18 -5.91
CA THR A 282 14.02 -0.20 -6.98
C THR A 282 13.96 1.24 -6.47
N GLY A 283 13.84 1.43 -5.16
CA GLY A 283 13.29 2.66 -4.57
C GLY A 283 11.84 2.86 -5.01
N GLN A 284 11.21 3.92 -4.50
CA GLN A 284 9.87 4.30 -4.94
C GLN A 284 9.94 4.81 -6.39
N LYS A 285 9.23 4.14 -7.28
CA LYS A 285 9.04 4.51 -8.68
C LYS A 285 7.64 5.11 -8.83
N MET A 286 7.59 6.35 -9.28
CA MET A 286 6.31 7.00 -9.61
C MET A 286 5.74 6.41 -10.90
N GLY A 287 4.43 6.17 -10.91
CA GLY A 287 3.67 5.70 -12.05
C GLY A 287 2.66 4.60 -11.71
N SER A 288 1.76 4.37 -12.67
CA SER A 288 0.66 3.39 -12.58
C SER A 288 0.97 2.02 -13.17
N SER A 289 2.24 1.76 -13.51
CA SER A 289 2.65 0.46 -14.10
C SER A 289 2.45 -0.66 -13.08
N MET A 290 1.84 -1.76 -13.52
CA MET A 290 1.63 -2.97 -12.71
C MET A 290 2.56 -4.11 -13.11
N GLN A 291 3.66 -3.76 -13.79
CA GLN A 291 4.73 -4.66 -14.18
C GLN A 291 6.09 -3.97 -14.13
N TYR A 292 7.14 -4.75 -13.89
CA TYR A 292 8.51 -4.27 -13.86
C TYR A 292 9.48 -5.34 -14.38
N VAL A 293 10.53 -4.91 -15.10
CA VAL A 293 11.59 -5.78 -15.61
C VAL A 293 12.92 -5.35 -15.01
N PHE A 294 13.58 -6.27 -14.30
CA PHE A 294 14.92 -6.05 -13.76
C PHE A 294 15.96 -6.26 -14.86
N GLN A 295 16.54 -5.17 -15.36
CA GLN A 295 17.51 -5.21 -16.47
C GLN A 295 18.60 -4.13 -16.39
N SER A 296 18.55 -3.25 -15.38
CA SER A 296 19.52 -2.16 -15.24
C SER A 296 20.73 -2.59 -14.40
N ALA A 297 21.86 -1.88 -14.56
CA ALA A 297 23.14 -2.25 -13.94
C ALA A 297 23.12 -2.27 -12.39
N GLY A 298 22.14 -1.64 -11.73
CA GLY A 298 21.94 -1.67 -10.28
C GLY A 298 20.96 -2.75 -9.79
N GLU A 299 20.40 -3.54 -10.70
CA GLU A 299 19.33 -4.52 -10.44
C GLU A 299 19.74 -5.92 -10.91
N GLN A 300 21.04 -6.20 -10.86
CA GLN A 300 21.63 -7.41 -11.42
C GLN A 300 21.30 -8.62 -10.56
N LEU A 301 20.50 -9.52 -11.12
CA LEU A 301 20.28 -10.84 -10.57
C LEU A 301 21.36 -11.80 -11.09
N GLY A 302 21.71 -12.80 -10.29
CA GLY A 302 22.57 -13.91 -10.72
C GLY A 302 21.79 -15.04 -11.37
N TRP A 303 22.45 -15.77 -12.28
CA TRP A 303 21.97 -17.05 -12.83
C TRP A 303 22.04 -18.18 -11.79
N ASP A 304 21.27 -19.25 -12.00
CA ASP A 304 21.14 -20.42 -11.11
C ASP A 304 20.80 -20.08 -9.65
N LYS A 305 19.87 -19.14 -9.48
CA LYS A 305 19.46 -18.64 -8.17
C LYS A 305 17.95 -18.66 -8.02
N THR A 306 17.53 -18.88 -6.78
CA THR A 306 16.13 -18.73 -6.37
C THR A 306 16.02 -17.51 -5.48
N TYR A 307 15.17 -16.56 -5.89
CA TYR A 307 14.91 -15.34 -5.14
C TYR A 307 13.49 -15.34 -4.60
N THR A 308 13.28 -14.54 -3.56
CA THR A 308 11.93 -14.11 -3.16
C THR A 308 11.76 -12.63 -3.48
N TRP A 309 10.53 -12.20 -3.70
CA TRP A 309 10.27 -10.79 -3.98
C TRP A 309 9.02 -10.29 -3.28
N GLN A 310 8.99 -8.99 -3.07
CA GLN A 310 7.87 -8.29 -2.46
C GLN A 310 7.68 -6.93 -3.13
N VAL A 311 6.43 -6.47 -3.17
CA VAL A 311 6.07 -5.17 -3.73
C VAL A 311 5.28 -4.37 -2.70
N MET A 312 5.48 -3.07 -2.74
CA MET A 312 4.68 -2.07 -2.04
C MET A 312 4.13 -1.13 -3.10
N VAL A 313 2.83 -0.83 -3.05
CA VAL A 313 2.15 0.08 -3.97
C VAL A 313 1.54 1.23 -3.21
N TRP A 314 1.41 2.37 -3.89
CA TRP A 314 0.75 3.57 -3.38
C TRP A 314 -0.43 3.92 -4.25
N ASP A 315 -1.50 4.43 -3.65
CA ASP A 315 -2.59 5.11 -4.34
C ASP A 315 -2.29 6.60 -4.56
N ASN A 316 -3.23 7.34 -5.14
CA ASN A 316 -3.07 8.77 -5.42
C ASN A 316 -3.09 9.65 -4.17
N ASP A 317 -3.65 9.17 -3.07
CA ASP A 317 -3.76 9.90 -1.81
C ASP A 317 -2.51 9.66 -0.92
N GLY A 318 -1.58 8.82 -1.37
CA GLY A 318 -0.28 8.60 -0.76
C GLY A 318 -0.27 7.46 0.26
N GLN A 319 -1.40 6.75 0.43
CA GLN A 319 -1.45 5.58 1.30
C GLN A 319 -0.78 4.38 0.60
N ASN A 320 -0.11 3.53 1.38
CA ASN A 320 0.64 2.39 0.86
C ASN A 320 0.09 1.06 1.36
N SER A 321 0.25 0.02 0.53
CA SER A 321 -0.22 -1.34 0.80
C SER A 321 0.54 -2.08 1.91
N GLY A 322 1.62 -1.51 2.44
CA GLY A 322 2.68 -2.28 3.08
C GLY A 322 3.39 -3.22 2.10
N TRP A 323 4.32 -4.04 2.61
CA TRP A 323 5.00 -5.05 1.80
C TRP A 323 4.12 -6.28 1.58
N VAL A 324 3.85 -6.60 0.31
CA VAL A 324 3.12 -7.81 -0.10
C VAL A 324 4.09 -8.78 -0.78
N SER A 325 4.15 -10.01 -0.29
CA SER A 325 5.04 -11.06 -0.82
C SER A 325 4.51 -11.63 -2.13
N GLY A 326 5.33 -11.65 -3.17
CA GLY A 326 5.05 -12.25 -4.47
C GLY A 326 5.50 -13.69 -4.62
N GLY A 327 5.95 -14.32 -3.52
CA GLY A 327 6.51 -15.67 -3.54
C GLY A 327 7.95 -15.70 -4.05
N SER A 328 8.32 -16.80 -4.71
CA SER A 328 9.67 -17.06 -5.20
C SER A 328 9.72 -17.30 -6.71
N PHE A 329 10.83 -16.94 -7.34
CA PHE A 329 11.15 -17.31 -8.71
C PHE A 329 12.59 -17.80 -8.81
N ALA A 330 12.86 -18.63 -9.82
CA ALA A 330 14.19 -19.13 -10.13
C ALA A 330 14.68 -18.58 -11.47
N THR A 331 15.96 -18.26 -11.56
CA THR A 331 16.63 -17.89 -12.81
C THR A 331 17.16 -19.13 -13.52
N PRO A 332 17.32 -19.12 -14.85
CA PRO A 332 17.94 -20.23 -15.57
C PRO A 332 19.35 -20.54 -15.06
N LEU A 333 19.81 -21.77 -15.31
CA LEU A 333 21.12 -22.26 -14.86
C LEU A 333 22.29 -21.41 -15.38
N HIS A 334 22.17 -20.89 -16.60
CA HIS A 334 23.12 -19.95 -17.21
C HIS A 334 22.44 -19.18 -18.35
N HIS A 335 23.13 -18.20 -18.92
CA HIS A 335 22.65 -17.48 -20.09
C HIS A 335 22.43 -18.41 -21.28
N TYR A 336 21.49 -18.02 -22.15
CA TYR A 336 21.18 -18.74 -23.38
C TYR A 336 22.31 -18.51 -24.41
N PRO A 337 22.48 -19.40 -25.40
CA PRO A 337 23.46 -19.19 -26.46
C PRO A 337 23.25 -17.85 -27.15
N ASP A 338 24.34 -17.20 -27.58
CA ASP A 338 24.31 -16.00 -28.42
C ASP A 338 24.77 -16.39 -29.83
N PRO A 339 23.84 -16.74 -30.74
CA PRO A 339 24.17 -17.27 -32.05
C PRO A 339 24.82 -16.22 -32.93
N SER A 340 25.93 -16.60 -33.54
CA SER A 340 26.63 -15.76 -34.49
C SER A 340 27.31 -16.66 -35.51
N PHE A 341 27.51 -16.17 -36.72
CA PHE A 341 28.15 -16.94 -37.76
C PHE A 341 28.74 -16.05 -38.85
N ASN A 342 29.71 -16.60 -39.58
CA ASN A 342 30.30 -16.01 -40.78
C ASN A 342 30.13 -16.96 -41.96
N TRP A 343 30.38 -16.46 -43.18
CA TRP A 343 30.33 -17.25 -44.40
C TRP A 343 31.49 -16.92 -45.34
N SER A 344 31.82 -17.87 -46.22
CA SER A 344 32.79 -17.68 -47.29
C SER A 344 32.33 -18.42 -48.56
N PRO A 345 32.46 -17.81 -49.76
CA PRO A 345 33.02 -16.47 -50.02
C PRO A 345 32.07 -15.34 -49.61
N ALA A 346 32.61 -14.12 -49.39
CA ALA A 346 31.81 -12.97 -48.96
C ALA A 346 30.69 -12.57 -49.94
N SER A 347 30.90 -12.81 -51.24
CA SER A 347 29.95 -12.54 -52.32
C SER A 347 29.81 -13.78 -53.21
N PRO A 348 29.03 -14.78 -52.79
CA PRO A 348 28.88 -16.02 -53.54
C PRO A 348 28.10 -15.79 -54.84
N ILE A 349 28.42 -16.57 -55.87
CA ILE A 349 27.61 -16.62 -57.09
C ILE A 349 26.59 -17.77 -57.05
N THR A 350 25.52 -17.67 -57.83
CA THR A 350 24.52 -18.74 -57.96
C THR A 350 25.19 -20.06 -58.34
N GLY A 351 24.84 -21.14 -57.63
CA GLY A 351 25.44 -22.46 -57.82
C GLY A 351 26.81 -22.66 -57.16
N GLN A 352 27.38 -21.64 -56.52
CA GLN A 352 28.62 -21.76 -55.75
C GLN A 352 28.34 -22.32 -54.35
N LEU A 353 29.19 -23.23 -53.89
CA LEU A 353 29.16 -23.73 -52.52
C LEU A 353 29.59 -22.62 -51.55
N VAL A 354 28.74 -22.32 -50.57
CA VAL A 354 29.01 -21.37 -49.49
C VAL A 354 29.30 -22.15 -48.22
N SER A 355 30.45 -21.90 -47.59
CA SER A 355 30.80 -22.49 -46.29
C SER A 355 30.41 -21.54 -45.17
N PHE A 356 29.68 -22.04 -44.18
CA PHE A 356 29.30 -21.30 -42.99
C PHE A 356 30.18 -21.72 -41.81
N THR A 357 30.58 -20.75 -41.01
CA THR A 357 31.39 -20.96 -39.81
C THR A 357 30.63 -20.43 -38.61
N ASP A 358 30.32 -21.33 -37.67
CA ASP A 358 29.70 -20.99 -36.40
C ASP A 358 30.64 -20.12 -35.55
N ALA A 359 30.08 -19.07 -34.99
CA ALA A 359 30.70 -18.18 -34.03
C ALA A 359 29.80 -17.98 -32.79
N THR A 360 28.83 -18.88 -32.57
CA THR A 360 27.94 -18.85 -31.41
C THR A 360 28.76 -18.88 -30.12
N THR A 361 28.44 -17.99 -29.19
CA THR A 361 28.97 -18.07 -27.83
C THR A 361 27.99 -18.78 -26.91
N PHE A 362 28.52 -19.64 -26.04
CA PHE A 362 27.76 -20.43 -25.08
C PHE A 362 28.31 -20.17 -23.68
N ALA A 363 27.48 -20.36 -22.66
CA ALA A 363 27.97 -20.39 -21.30
C ALA A 363 29.00 -21.51 -21.12
N ALA A 364 29.95 -21.31 -20.20
CA ALA A 364 31.00 -22.30 -19.93
C ALA A 364 30.44 -23.66 -19.46
N THR A 365 29.27 -23.64 -18.84
CA THR A 365 28.56 -24.79 -18.29
C THR A 365 27.52 -25.39 -19.27
N SER A 366 27.39 -24.87 -20.48
CA SER A 366 26.43 -25.38 -21.48
C SER A 366 26.76 -26.82 -21.91
N ILE A 367 25.75 -27.69 -21.89
CA ILE A 367 25.80 -29.10 -22.27
C ILE A 367 24.83 -29.33 -23.45
N GLY A 368 25.17 -30.27 -24.34
CA GLY A 368 24.25 -30.68 -25.42
C GLY A 368 24.04 -29.62 -26.50
N LYS A 369 25.10 -28.87 -26.82
CA LYS A 369 25.10 -27.83 -27.86
C LYS A 369 24.57 -28.37 -29.18
N ASN A 370 23.65 -27.65 -29.79
CA ASN A 370 23.04 -27.99 -31.07
C ASN A 370 22.89 -26.76 -31.96
N TRP A 371 22.75 -27.01 -33.26
CA TRP A 371 22.57 -26.00 -34.29
C TRP A 371 21.43 -26.41 -35.22
N ALA A 372 20.66 -25.44 -35.67
CA ALA A 372 19.62 -25.58 -36.68
C ALA A 372 19.75 -24.41 -37.66
N TRP A 373 20.22 -24.73 -38.86
CA TRP A 373 20.38 -23.79 -39.96
C TRP A 373 19.16 -23.83 -40.86
N ASP A 374 18.66 -22.66 -41.21
CA ASP A 374 17.61 -22.42 -42.17
C ASP A 374 18.16 -21.40 -43.17
N PHE A 375 18.53 -21.85 -44.36
CA PHE A 375 19.28 -21.06 -45.33
C PHE A 375 18.39 -20.18 -46.21
N ASP A 376 17.10 -20.48 -46.27
CA ASP A 376 16.10 -19.71 -47.03
C ASP A 376 15.07 -18.99 -46.13
N ASN A 377 15.20 -19.13 -44.81
CA ASN A 377 14.36 -18.56 -43.77
C ASN A 377 12.87 -18.92 -43.95
N ASN A 378 12.61 -20.15 -44.40
CA ASN A 378 11.26 -20.68 -44.63
C ASN A 378 10.62 -21.30 -43.36
N GLY A 379 11.38 -21.37 -42.26
CA GLY A 379 10.95 -21.95 -40.98
C GLY A 379 11.28 -23.44 -40.83
N THR A 380 11.94 -24.05 -41.81
CA THR A 380 12.39 -25.46 -41.77
C THR A 380 13.91 -25.53 -41.64
N THR A 381 14.38 -26.53 -40.89
CA THR A 381 15.83 -26.75 -40.71
C THR A 381 16.40 -27.51 -41.90
N ASP A 382 17.37 -26.89 -42.58
CA ASP A 382 18.13 -27.48 -43.68
C ASP A 382 19.37 -28.25 -43.20
N SER A 383 19.99 -27.83 -42.09
CA SER A 383 21.18 -28.50 -41.56
C SER A 383 21.29 -28.41 -40.04
N THR A 384 21.86 -29.45 -39.44
CA THR A 384 22.17 -29.52 -38.00
C THR A 384 23.67 -29.60 -37.69
N LEU A 385 24.52 -29.46 -38.72
CA LEU A 385 25.97 -29.40 -38.55
C LEU A 385 26.38 -28.06 -37.93
N GLN A 386 27.44 -28.06 -37.13
CA GLN A 386 28.00 -26.81 -36.59
C GLN A 386 28.50 -25.89 -37.72
N ASN A 387 29.26 -26.42 -38.67
CA ASN A 387 29.84 -25.67 -39.80
C ASN A 387 29.37 -26.26 -41.13
N PRO A 388 28.12 -25.99 -41.57
CA PRO A 388 27.58 -26.56 -42.79
C PRO A 388 28.08 -25.84 -44.04
N SER A 389 27.78 -26.43 -45.19
CA SER A 389 27.90 -25.78 -46.49
C SER A 389 26.56 -25.85 -47.23
N TYR A 390 26.22 -24.79 -47.96
CA TYR A 390 24.96 -24.71 -48.70
C TYR A 390 25.16 -24.01 -50.05
N THR A 391 24.34 -24.35 -51.04
CA THR A 391 24.41 -23.80 -52.40
C THR A 391 23.09 -23.10 -52.73
N PHE A 392 23.15 -21.80 -53.01
CA PHE A 392 21.97 -21.03 -53.42
C PHE A 392 21.69 -21.19 -54.91
N SER A 393 20.46 -21.57 -55.25
CA SER A 393 19.99 -21.76 -56.62
C SER A 393 19.48 -20.48 -57.27
N SER A 394 19.22 -19.43 -56.49
CA SER A 394 18.76 -18.12 -56.95
C SER A 394 19.76 -17.01 -56.61
N SER A 395 19.87 -16.03 -57.50
CA SER A 395 20.54 -14.77 -57.20
C SER A 395 19.61 -13.83 -56.43
N GLY A 396 20.18 -12.92 -55.64
CA GLY A 396 19.44 -11.95 -54.83
C GLY A 396 19.82 -11.99 -53.36
N LEU A 397 18.98 -11.37 -52.53
CA LEU A 397 19.12 -11.39 -51.08
C LEU A 397 18.70 -12.76 -50.54
N GLN A 398 19.61 -13.41 -49.82
CA GLN A 398 19.37 -14.68 -49.13
C GLN A 398 19.48 -14.43 -47.63
N THR A 399 18.43 -14.74 -46.87
CA THR A 399 18.43 -14.60 -45.42
C THR A 399 18.67 -15.95 -44.79
N VAL A 400 19.80 -16.08 -44.10
CA VAL A 400 20.17 -17.28 -43.37
C VAL A 400 19.86 -17.07 -41.90
N LYS A 401 19.20 -18.03 -41.28
CA LYS A 401 18.91 -18.07 -39.85
C LYS A 401 19.65 -19.24 -39.20
N LEU A 402 20.43 -18.93 -38.18
CA LEU A 402 21.04 -19.90 -37.28
C LEU A 402 20.27 -19.90 -35.96
N THR A 403 19.79 -21.06 -35.54
CA THR A 403 19.27 -21.28 -34.19
C THR A 403 20.23 -22.19 -33.44
N SER A 404 20.79 -21.70 -32.34
CA SER A 404 21.70 -22.47 -31.49
C SER A 404 21.07 -22.70 -30.12
N GLY A 405 21.21 -23.92 -29.59
CA GLY A 405 20.59 -24.34 -28.33
C GLY A 405 21.51 -25.19 -27.46
N ASP A 406 21.18 -25.27 -26.17
CA ASP A 406 21.81 -26.14 -25.19
C ASP A 406 20.77 -26.71 -24.20
N ASN A 407 21.23 -27.26 -23.07
CA ASN A 407 20.39 -27.85 -22.02
C ASN A 407 19.50 -26.86 -21.26
N VAL A 408 19.64 -25.55 -21.46
CA VAL A 408 18.84 -24.51 -20.80
C VAL A 408 17.88 -23.84 -21.77
N GLY A 409 18.33 -23.54 -22.98
CA GLY A 409 17.49 -22.86 -23.95
C GLY A 409 18.13 -22.67 -25.32
N SER A 410 17.47 -21.88 -26.16
CA SER A 410 17.93 -21.60 -27.52
C SER A 410 17.59 -20.18 -27.95
N CYS A 411 18.44 -19.65 -28.83
CA CYS A 411 18.27 -18.34 -29.46
C CYS A 411 18.55 -18.45 -30.95
N SER A 412 18.10 -17.46 -31.71
CA SER A 412 18.36 -17.38 -33.15
C SER A 412 19.01 -16.07 -33.55
N ALA A 413 19.87 -16.12 -34.57
CA ALA A 413 20.38 -14.95 -35.27
C ALA A 413 20.18 -15.12 -36.78
N SER A 414 19.83 -14.02 -37.45
CA SER A 414 19.65 -13.99 -38.91
C SER A 414 20.62 -13.00 -39.54
N ARG A 415 21.23 -13.38 -40.66
CA ARG A 415 22.05 -12.49 -41.49
C ARG A 415 21.66 -12.64 -42.95
N THR A 416 21.65 -11.52 -43.67
CA THR A 416 21.36 -11.49 -45.10
C THR A 416 22.65 -11.34 -45.90
N LEU A 417 22.82 -12.18 -46.91
CA LEU A 417 23.92 -12.11 -47.88
C LEU A 417 23.36 -11.91 -49.29
N ILE A 418 24.21 -11.47 -50.21
CA ILE A 418 23.84 -11.26 -51.61
C ILE A 418 24.49 -12.35 -52.46
N THR A 419 23.67 -13.17 -53.10
CA THR A 419 24.11 -14.14 -54.11
C THR A 419 24.06 -13.47 -55.48
N ILE A 420 25.19 -13.43 -56.18
CA ILE A 420 25.34 -12.78 -57.49
C ILE A 420 25.02 -13.79 -58.59
N SER A 421 24.38 -13.37 -59.68
CA SER A 421 24.17 -14.26 -60.83
C SER A 421 25.51 -14.71 -61.40
N SER A 422 25.65 -15.99 -61.74
CA SER A 422 26.81 -16.47 -62.48
C SER A 422 26.86 -15.73 -63.81
N SER A 423 27.80 -14.79 -63.98
CA SER A 423 28.07 -14.19 -65.29
C SER A 423 28.57 -15.33 -66.17
N SER A 424 27.72 -15.82 -67.08
CA SER A 424 28.23 -16.52 -68.23
C SER A 424 29.01 -15.49 -69.03
N VAL A 425 30.34 -15.55 -68.95
CA VAL A 425 31.17 -14.84 -69.92
C VAL A 425 30.71 -15.34 -71.29
N PRO A 426 30.18 -14.49 -72.18
CA PRO A 426 29.83 -14.93 -73.52
C PRO A 426 31.12 -15.46 -74.16
N ILE A 427 31.10 -16.74 -74.52
CA ILE A 427 32.19 -17.35 -75.26
C ILE A 427 32.09 -16.80 -76.68
N TRP A 428 32.97 -15.86 -77.04
CA TRP A 428 33.11 -15.48 -78.44
C TRP A 428 33.63 -16.70 -79.20
N ARG A 429 32.75 -17.32 -79.99
CA ARG A 429 33.14 -18.28 -81.00
C ARG A 429 33.51 -17.48 -82.24
N GLU A 430 34.81 -17.33 -82.48
CA GLU A 430 35.30 -16.82 -83.75
C GLU A 430 34.84 -17.79 -84.85
N VAL A 431 34.12 -17.27 -85.84
CA VAL A 431 33.70 -18.03 -87.01
C VAL A 431 34.62 -17.59 -88.14
N SER A 432 35.46 -18.50 -88.65
CA SER A 432 36.35 -18.18 -89.76
C SER A 432 35.51 -17.66 -90.95
N PRO A 433 35.80 -16.45 -91.47
CA PRO A 433 35.26 -16.07 -92.76
C PRO A 433 35.86 -17.00 -93.82
N PHE A 434 34.98 -17.52 -94.68
CA PHE A 434 35.18 -18.53 -95.73
C PHE A 434 36.57 -18.65 -96.35
#